data_AF-R9P5J8-F1
#
_entry.id   AF-R9P5J8-F1
#
_cell.length_a   1.000
_cell.length_b   1.000
_cell.length_c   1.000
_cell.angle_alpha   90.00
_cell.angle_beta   90.00
_cell.angle_gamma   90.00
#
_symmetry.space_group_name_H-M   'P 1'
#
loop_
_entity.id
_entity.type
_entity.pdbx_description
1 polymer ?
#
loop_
_entity_poly.entity_id
_entity_poly.type
_entity_poly.pdbx_seq_one_letter_code
_entity_poly.pdbx_strand_id
1 'polypeptide(L)'
;MLWRHPHVRKPRIVPASTSNGMRLCCLDRNGREIGVIFTSIKGCSSSEVKMKKFIGKVQSKFDQASGGGGGGGQPINSQAPPPTSVDAPPTRRDIYLYRKQRGVNLGSWFSLEGWLTPSLFQKAKDPKASELDVVAGMDATEAKAMLENHWDNFINEGDLQWMVDHGINTVRIPVGYFHFLAGHPNEQVRALLKDTDYEKYAPVYEGAYARIQRAIESAAARNVGVLIDLHGAPGGQGADGHCGVSHGKAALWNSSNDQQKTIQILKAMAAEYSRFENVVGLELLNEPKNSGRLQGFYDEAVAQIRSVSPEAASLPLYLGDAWDTNHYTGYVGQRAAGNNPLVVDYHLYRCFTAEDHKMRCEDHARKLHPGTSPLPTSREGCGDTAGWLQSMSHRCGGSLIIGEWSAALNPSSLHHLGGEDQQRPAKAEYAHNQWKSYDKFCAGYFFWTLKKEGPPDSGWGFYSAVEQGVLPQHLDPHRGQRKSVQELEGARQGAQDGALDGHTGYWQKQSGGPYEHWRFAEGFNLAWNDSLGFMKADESNEIGFIGQWAKARTAAHAQAKGQGSNFIWEFEQGYQQGLMGFRAALYR
;
A
#
# COMPACT_ATOMS: atom_id res chain seq x y z
N MET A 1 -28.78 8.68 6.92
CA MET A 1 -29.30 8.03 8.14
C MET A 1 -28.23 7.04 8.58
N LEU A 2 -27.46 7.30 9.64
CA LEU A 2 -26.66 6.31 10.38
C LEU A 2 -26.27 6.95 11.72
N TRP A 3 -26.83 6.41 12.80
CA TRP A 3 -26.71 6.89 14.17
C TRP A 3 -25.70 6.04 14.95
N ARG A 4 -24.81 6.74 15.68
CA ARG A 4 -24.20 6.47 17.00
C ARG A 4 -24.13 5.03 17.55
N HIS A 5 -22.96 4.74 18.14
CA HIS A 5 -22.89 4.20 19.51
C HIS A 5 -21.74 4.85 20.32
N PRO A 6 -22.00 5.43 21.50
CA PRO A 6 -20.96 5.83 22.45
C PRO A 6 -20.66 4.67 23.42
N HIS A 7 -19.41 4.60 23.90
CA HIS A 7 -18.93 3.90 25.11
C HIS A 7 -17.75 2.95 24.89
N VAL A 8 -16.54 3.50 24.73
CA VAL A 8 -15.33 2.91 25.31
C VAL A 8 -14.50 4.06 25.90
N ARG A 9 -14.34 4.10 27.24
CA ARG A 9 -13.36 4.96 27.93
C ARG A 9 -12.18 4.09 28.38
N LYS A 10 -10.96 4.62 28.22
CA LYS A 10 -9.65 3.93 28.36
C LYS A 10 -9.42 3.30 29.75
N PRO A 11 -8.73 2.14 29.86
CA PRO A 11 -8.25 1.57 31.13
C PRO A 11 -7.11 2.40 31.76
N ARG A 12 -6.92 2.25 33.08
CA ARG A 12 -5.95 3.01 33.89
C ARG A 12 -4.70 2.15 34.14
N ILE A 13 -3.51 2.72 33.89
CA ILE A 13 -2.21 2.10 34.12
C ILE A 13 -1.63 2.66 35.42
N VAL A 14 -1.19 1.79 36.34
CA VAL A 14 -0.67 2.21 37.66
C VAL A 14 0.68 1.50 37.94
N PRO A 15 1.72 2.22 38.38
CA PRO A 15 2.96 1.61 38.88
C PRO A 15 2.75 0.99 40.26
N ALA A 16 3.21 -0.25 40.47
CA ALA A 16 3.26 -0.87 41.80
C ALA A 16 4.71 -1.26 42.13
N SER A 17 5.21 -0.85 43.30
CA SER A 17 6.53 -1.25 43.80
C SER A 17 6.42 -2.53 44.61
N THR A 18 7.15 -3.58 44.22
CA THR A 18 7.41 -4.73 45.09
C THR A 18 8.91 -4.93 45.26
N SER A 19 9.31 -5.73 46.25
CA SER A 19 10.71 -5.92 46.67
C SER A 19 11.68 -6.41 45.59
N ASN A 20 11.19 -6.83 44.41
CA ASN A 20 12.00 -7.38 43.32
C ASN A 20 11.91 -6.61 41.97
N GLY A 21 11.36 -5.38 41.95
CA GLY A 21 11.39 -4.51 40.76
C GLY A 21 10.07 -3.80 40.43
N MET A 22 10.07 -2.98 39.36
CA MET A 22 8.87 -2.26 38.90
C MET A 22 7.98 -3.15 38.03
N ARG A 23 6.67 -3.15 38.32
CA ARG A 23 5.63 -3.86 37.57
C ARG A 23 4.55 -2.87 37.11
N LEU A 24 4.15 -2.96 35.85
CA LEU A 24 3.05 -2.19 35.24
C LEU A 24 1.87 -3.13 34.99
N CYS A 25 0.75 -2.88 35.67
CA CYS A 25 -0.45 -3.70 35.60
C CYS A 25 -1.65 -2.91 35.05
N CYS A 26 -2.51 -3.60 34.30
CA CYS A 26 -3.86 -3.14 33.96
C CYS A 26 -4.82 -3.55 35.08
N LEU A 27 -5.60 -2.59 35.58
CA LEU A 27 -6.62 -2.84 36.60
C LEU A 27 -8.03 -2.70 36.01
N ASP A 28 -8.96 -3.53 36.48
CA ASP A 28 -10.38 -3.36 36.24
C ASP A 28 -11.00 -2.25 37.12
N ARG A 29 -12.31 -2.05 37.00
CA ARG A 29 -13.05 -1.00 37.75
C ARG A 29 -13.01 -1.19 39.27
N ASN A 30 -12.66 -2.38 39.76
CA ASN A 30 -12.61 -2.74 41.17
C ASN A 30 -11.18 -2.87 41.70
N GLY A 31 -10.18 -2.45 40.91
CA GLY A 31 -8.77 -2.51 41.31
C GLY A 31 -8.16 -3.91 41.23
N ARG A 32 -8.79 -4.85 40.51
CA ARG A 32 -8.23 -6.21 40.31
C ARG A 32 -7.35 -6.25 39.08
N GLU A 33 -6.22 -6.94 39.19
CA GLU A 33 -5.27 -7.11 38.10
C GLU A 33 -5.85 -8.01 37.00
N ILE A 34 -5.92 -7.48 35.78
CA ILE A 34 -6.45 -8.19 34.61
C ILE A 34 -5.38 -8.43 33.52
N GLY A 35 -4.16 -7.97 33.73
CA GLY A 35 -3.03 -8.24 32.84
C GLY A 35 -1.76 -7.48 33.20
N VAL A 36 -0.60 -8.08 32.91
CA VAL A 36 0.73 -7.51 33.13
C VAL A 36 1.27 -7.00 31.80
N ILE A 37 1.67 -5.73 31.75
CA ILE A 37 2.21 -5.11 30.53
C ILE A 37 3.74 -5.28 30.45
N PHE A 38 4.45 -5.22 31.58
CA PHE A 38 5.91 -5.28 31.60
C PHE A 38 6.48 -5.71 32.97
N THR A 39 7.58 -6.46 32.95
CA THR A 39 8.45 -6.73 34.11
C THR A 39 9.90 -6.46 33.74
N SER A 40 10.59 -5.60 34.50
CA SER A 40 12.03 -5.36 34.36
C SER A 40 12.80 -6.08 35.46
N ILE A 41 13.64 -7.06 35.11
CA ILE A 41 14.60 -7.69 36.04
C ILE A 41 15.95 -6.99 35.87
N LYS A 42 16.52 -6.47 36.97
CA LYS A 42 17.88 -5.91 36.96
C LYS A 42 18.94 -7.03 37.03
N GLY A 43 19.74 -7.16 35.98
CA GLY A 43 21.16 -7.52 36.02
C GLY A 43 21.55 -9.01 35.99
N CYS A 44 22.14 -9.48 34.88
CA CYS A 44 23.42 -10.22 34.85
C CYS A 44 23.88 -10.49 33.40
N SER A 45 25.13 -10.16 33.07
CA SER A 45 25.78 -10.45 31.78
C SER A 45 26.14 -11.94 31.66
N SER A 46 25.56 -12.68 30.70
CA SER A 46 26.09 -13.95 30.13
C SER A 46 25.12 -14.72 29.21
N SER A 47 23.99 -14.14 28.77
CA SER A 47 22.91 -14.85 28.06
C SER A 47 23.09 -15.03 26.53
N GLU A 48 23.99 -14.31 25.86
CA GLU A 48 24.14 -14.42 24.39
C GLU A 48 24.78 -15.75 23.93
N VAL A 49 25.61 -16.37 24.76
CA VAL A 49 26.30 -17.63 24.40
C VAL A 49 25.39 -18.85 24.53
N LYS A 50 24.35 -18.79 25.37
CA LYS A 50 23.38 -19.90 25.53
C LYS A 50 22.25 -19.87 24.49
N MET A 51 21.90 -18.69 23.97
CA MET A 51 20.88 -18.55 22.91
C MET A 51 21.34 -19.19 21.58
N LYS A 52 22.62 -19.03 21.21
CA LYS A 52 23.20 -19.64 19.99
C LYS A 52 23.21 -21.17 20.03
N LYS A 53 23.40 -21.79 21.20
CA LYS A 53 23.33 -23.26 21.37
C LYS A 53 21.91 -23.81 21.34
N PHE A 54 20.90 -23.01 21.70
CA PHE A 54 19.50 -23.43 21.64
C PHE A 54 18.94 -23.37 20.20
N ILE A 55 19.28 -22.32 19.45
CA ILE A 55 18.89 -22.17 18.03
C ILE A 55 19.50 -23.28 17.17
N GLY A 56 20.77 -23.65 17.38
CA GLY A 56 21.41 -24.75 16.65
C GLY A 56 20.81 -26.13 16.90
N LYS A 57 20.10 -26.35 18.02
CA LYS A 57 19.40 -27.62 18.33
C LYS A 57 17.96 -27.68 17.83
N VAL A 58 17.36 -26.52 17.52
CA VAL A 58 16.00 -26.46 16.93
C VAL A 58 16.10 -26.62 15.41
N GLN A 59 17.14 -26.05 14.78
CA GLN A 59 17.41 -26.23 13.35
C GLN A 59 17.64 -27.72 12.99
N SER A 60 18.46 -28.44 13.77
CA SER A 60 18.75 -29.85 13.49
C SER A 60 17.58 -30.81 13.70
N LYS A 61 16.53 -30.39 14.43
CA LYS A 61 15.29 -31.16 14.59
C LYS A 61 14.27 -30.91 13.49
N PHE A 62 14.33 -29.76 12.81
CA PHE A 62 13.52 -29.49 11.62
C PHE A 62 14.06 -30.24 10.39
N ASP A 63 15.38 -30.37 10.28
CA ASP A 63 16.02 -31.05 9.14
C ASP A 63 15.90 -32.58 9.18
N GLN A 64 15.52 -33.18 10.32
CA GLN A 64 15.31 -34.63 10.46
C GLN A 64 13.83 -35.06 10.31
N ALA A 65 12.89 -34.12 10.21
CA ALA A 65 11.45 -34.42 10.10
C ALA A 65 10.92 -34.45 8.66
N SER A 66 11.76 -34.18 7.66
CA SER A 66 11.40 -34.10 6.23
C SER A 66 11.81 -35.33 5.40
N GLY A 67 12.23 -36.44 6.03
CA GLY A 67 12.62 -37.67 5.34
C GLY A 67 11.66 -38.83 5.55
N GLY A 68 10.71 -39.02 4.62
CA GLY A 68 10.00 -40.31 4.47
C GLY A 68 8.63 -40.24 3.80
N GLY A 69 8.53 -40.71 2.55
CA GLY A 69 7.27 -41.05 1.88
C GLY A 69 7.25 -40.71 0.39
N GLY A 70 7.54 -41.71 -0.46
CA GLY A 70 7.62 -41.56 -1.92
C GLY A 70 6.27 -41.42 -2.63
N GLY A 71 6.27 -40.57 -3.66
CA GLY A 71 5.24 -40.46 -4.69
C GLY A 71 5.72 -39.47 -5.76
N GLY A 72 5.91 -39.94 -6.99
CA GLY A 72 6.56 -39.20 -8.07
C GLY A 72 5.82 -37.92 -8.48
N GLY A 73 6.40 -36.78 -8.14
CA GLY A 73 6.13 -35.48 -8.75
C GLY A 73 7.47 -34.76 -8.88
N GLN A 74 7.78 -34.20 -10.05
CA GLN A 74 9.01 -33.44 -10.24
C GLN A 74 9.08 -32.28 -9.25
N PRO A 75 10.25 -32.00 -8.63
CA PRO A 75 10.39 -30.86 -7.73
C PRO A 75 10.28 -29.58 -8.55
N ILE A 76 9.21 -28.82 -8.32
CA ILE A 76 9.10 -27.43 -8.77
C ILE A 76 10.12 -26.64 -7.95
N ASN A 77 11.22 -26.25 -8.59
CA ASN A 77 12.24 -25.40 -7.99
C ASN A 77 11.67 -23.97 -7.87
N SER A 78 11.00 -23.68 -6.76
CA SER A 78 10.37 -22.38 -6.48
C SER A 78 11.38 -21.34 -5.99
N GLN A 79 12.45 -21.11 -6.74
CA GLN A 79 13.29 -19.94 -6.50
C GLN A 79 12.61 -18.74 -7.17
N ALA A 80 12.31 -17.71 -6.37
CA ALA A 80 11.91 -16.41 -6.89
C ALA A 80 12.91 -15.98 -7.98
N PRO A 81 12.49 -15.22 -9.02
CA PRO A 81 13.40 -14.72 -10.03
C PRO A 81 14.52 -13.98 -9.30
N PRO A 82 15.79 -14.16 -9.70
CA PRO A 82 16.85 -13.39 -9.09
C PRO A 82 16.50 -11.90 -9.22
N PRO A 83 16.69 -11.10 -8.16
CA PRO A 83 16.49 -9.66 -8.26
C PRO A 83 17.30 -9.12 -9.44
N THR A 84 16.82 -8.03 -10.05
CA THR A 84 17.51 -7.38 -11.18
C THR A 84 19.00 -7.29 -10.88
N SER A 85 19.81 -7.97 -11.70
CA SER A 85 21.24 -8.13 -11.49
C SER A 85 21.88 -6.78 -11.18
N VAL A 86 22.87 -6.75 -10.27
CA VAL A 86 23.55 -5.52 -9.86
C VAL A 86 24.13 -4.73 -11.05
N ASP A 87 24.43 -5.41 -12.16
CA ASP A 87 24.98 -4.81 -13.38
C ASP A 87 23.90 -4.47 -14.44
N ALA A 88 22.65 -4.89 -14.25
CA ALA A 88 21.56 -4.66 -15.19
C ALA A 88 20.76 -3.38 -14.84
N PRO A 89 20.38 -2.55 -15.83
CA PRO A 89 19.48 -1.43 -15.59
C PRO A 89 18.10 -1.92 -15.13
N PRO A 90 17.29 -1.06 -14.48
CA PRO A 90 15.91 -1.40 -14.15
C PRO A 90 15.12 -1.81 -15.39
N THR A 91 14.42 -2.94 -15.30
CA THR A 91 13.52 -3.39 -16.36
C THR A 91 12.26 -2.53 -16.40
N ARG A 92 11.47 -2.63 -17.46
CA ARG A 92 10.17 -1.95 -17.52
C ARG A 92 9.21 -2.44 -16.42
N ARG A 93 9.27 -3.73 -16.07
CA ARG A 93 8.59 -4.30 -14.90
C ARG A 93 9.02 -3.61 -13.60
N ASP A 94 10.32 -3.47 -13.37
CA ASP A 94 10.86 -2.80 -12.17
C ASP A 94 10.35 -1.35 -12.08
N ILE A 95 10.29 -0.66 -13.22
CA ILE A 95 9.78 0.71 -13.28
C ILE A 95 8.32 0.77 -12.84
N TYR A 96 7.45 -0.11 -13.35
CA TYR A 96 6.06 -0.17 -12.89
C TYR A 96 5.96 -0.48 -11.39
N LEU A 97 6.72 -1.46 -10.89
CA LEU A 97 6.64 -1.90 -9.51
C LEU A 97 7.11 -0.84 -8.51
N TYR A 98 8.24 -0.19 -8.79
CA TYR A 98 8.96 0.60 -7.79
C TYR A 98 8.87 2.11 -8.01
N ARG A 99 8.26 2.58 -9.11
CA ARG A 99 8.07 4.02 -9.31
C ARG A 99 7.11 4.61 -8.29
N LYS A 100 7.15 5.93 -8.15
CA LYS A 100 6.18 6.66 -7.37
C LYS A 100 4.80 6.53 -8.03
N GLN A 101 3.87 5.93 -7.30
CA GLN A 101 2.52 5.67 -7.81
C GLN A 101 1.68 6.93 -7.60
N ARG A 102 1.39 7.66 -8.67
CA ARG A 102 0.56 8.88 -8.66
C ARG A 102 -0.75 8.54 -9.35
N GLY A 103 -1.81 8.38 -8.57
CA GLY A 103 -2.98 7.67 -9.06
C GLY A 103 -4.33 8.15 -8.57
N VAL A 104 -5.33 7.45 -9.09
CA VAL A 104 -6.74 7.56 -8.70
C VAL A 104 -7.32 6.16 -8.54
N ASN A 105 -8.38 6.06 -7.74
CA ASN A 105 -9.21 4.87 -7.65
C ASN A 105 -10.27 4.89 -8.76
N LEU A 106 -10.52 3.74 -9.39
CA LEU A 106 -11.64 3.52 -10.30
C LEU A 106 -12.83 2.93 -9.53
N GLY A 107 -13.29 3.67 -8.53
CA GLY A 107 -14.37 3.28 -7.62
C GLY A 107 -15.70 3.14 -8.36
N SER A 108 -16.53 2.17 -7.94
CA SER A 108 -17.76 1.81 -8.65
C SER A 108 -17.60 1.43 -10.11
N TRP A 109 -16.39 1.16 -10.62
CA TRP A 109 -16.28 0.52 -11.94
C TRP A 109 -16.68 -0.95 -11.84
N PHE A 110 -15.95 -1.76 -11.07
CA PHE A 110 -16.30 -3.15 -10.82
C PHE A 110 -17.00 -3.33 -9.46
N SER A 111 -16.42 -2.85 -8.35
CA SER A 111 -17.04 -2.92 -7.02
C SER A 111 -18.02 -1.77 -6.78
N LEU A 112 -19.33 -2.05 -6.76
CA LEU A 112 -20.36 -1.01 -6.73
C LEU A 112 -20.60 -0.36 -5.36
N GLU A 113 -20.77 0.96 -5.37
CA GLU A 113 -21.21 1.75 -4.22
C GLU A 113 -22.34 2.73 -4.59
N GLY A 114 -23.46 2.64 -3.88
CA GLY A 114 -24.67 3.36 -4.26
C GLY A 114 -24.62 4.88 -4.12
N TRP A 115 -23.65 5.42 -3.38
CA TRP A 115 -23.45 6.86 -3.30
C TRP A 115 -22.60 7.41 -4.47
N LEU A 116 -21.81 6.55 -5.14
CA LEU A 116 -21.08 6.89 -6.36
C LEU A 116 -21.94 6.66 -7.61
N THR A 117 -22.69 5.56 -7.64
CA THR A 117 -23.53 5.13 -8.79
C THR A 117 -24.98 4.84 -8.39
N PRO A 118 -25.71 5.83 -7.83
CA PRO A 118 -27.09 5.66 -7.36
C PRO A 118 -28.07 5.11 -8.41
N SER A 119 -27.81 5.33 -9.71
CA SER A 119 -28.66 4.79 -10.78
C SER A 119 -28.74 3.25 -10.77
N LEU A 120 -27.65 2.57 -10.40
CA LEU A 120 -27.57 1.11 -10.38
C LEU A 120 -28.29 0.49 -9.17
N PHE A 121 -28.53 1.29 -8.13
CA PHE A 121 -29.15 0.85 -6.87
C PHE A 121 -30.66 1.02 -6.82
N GLN A 122 -31.29 1.51 -7.90
CA GLN A 122 -32.73 1.83 -7.93
C GLN A 122 -33.62 0.62 -7.57
N LYS A 123 -33.26 -0.57 -8.05
CA LYS A 123 -33.97 -1.83 -7.76
C LYS A 123 -33.30 -2.68 -6.68
N ALA A 124 -32.28 -2.16 -6.00
CA ALA A 124 -31.64 -2.91 -4.91
C ALA A 124 -32.66 -3.24 -3.82
N LYS A 125 -32.52 -4.43 -3.24
CA LYS A 125 -33.29 -4.86 -2.07
C LYS A 125 -32.80 -4.14 -0.81
N ASP A 126 -33.67 -3.90 0.16
CA ASP A 126 -33.21 -3.35 1.44
C ASP A 126 -32.15 -4.26 2.09
N PRO A 127 -31.06 -3.68 2.63
CA PRO A 127 -30.86 -2.27 2.97
C PRO A 127 -30.31 -1.36 1.85
N LYS A 128 -30.13 -1.85 0.62
CA LYS A 128 -29.58 -1.10 -0.54
C LYS A 128 -28.19 -0.52 -0.29
N ALA A 129 -27.38 -1.24 0.49
CA ALA A 129 -26.09 -0.75 0.96
C ALA A 129 -24.90 -1.43 0.25
N SER A 130 -25.14 -2.54 -0.44
CA SER A 130 -24.10 -3.34 -1.08
C SER A 130 -24.50 -3.85 -2.46
N GLU A 131 -23.53 -4.29 -3.23
CA GLU A 131 -23.75 -4.90 -4.53
C GLU A 131 -24.60 -6.18 -4.47
N LEU A 132 -24.49 -6.95 -3.37
CA LEU A 132 -25.35 -8.11 -3.13
C LEU A 132 -26.83 -7.71 -3.09
N ASP A 133 -27.13 -6.53 -2.56
CA ASP A 133 -28.50 -6.00 -2.51
C ASP A 133 -29.03 -5.66 -3.90
N VAL A 134 -28.16 -5.21 -4.82
CA VAL A 134 -28.49 -4.92 -6.22
C VAL A 134 -28.91 -6.20 -6.93
N VAL A 135 -28.04 -7.22 -6.93
CA VAL A 135 -28.32 -8.48 -7.63
C VAL A 135 -29.42 -9.31 -6.97
N ALA A 136 -29.66 -9.13 -5.66
CA ALA A 136 -30.79 -9.74 -4.97
C ALA A 136 -32.13 -9.08 -5.26
N GLY A 137 -32.13 -7.84 -5.74
CA GLY A 137 -33.34 -7.05 -6.04
C GLY A 137 -33.81 -7.12 -7.49
N MET A 138 -33.02 -7.72 -8.38
CA MET A 138 -33.26 -7.76 -9.82
C MET A 138 -33.42 -9.21 -10.35
N ASP A 139 -34.05 -9.34 -11.51
CA ASP A 139 -33.92 -10.57 -12.31
C ASP A 139 -32.47 -10.76 -12.76
N ALA A 140 -31.98 -12.00 -12.84
CA ALA A 140 -30.59 -12.28 -13.16
C ALA A 140 -30.18 -11.80 -14.57
N THR A 141 -31.09 -11.89 -15.55
CA THR A 141 -30.81 -11.43 -16.92
C THR A 141 -30.74 -9.91 -16.97
N GLU A 142 -31.64 -9.24 -16.25
CA GLU A 142 -31.63 -7.77 -16.12
C GLU A 142 -30.36 -7.28 -15.42
N ALA A 143 -30.00 -7.89 -14.28
CA ALA A 143 -28.80 -7.54 -13.53
C ALA A 143 -27.53 -7.72 -14.38
N LYS A 144 -27.43 -8.83 -15.13
CA LYS A 144 -26.31 -9.08 -16.04
C LYS A 144 -26.19 -8.00 -17.11
N ALA A 145 -27.29 -7.72 -17.82
CA ALA A 145 -27.29 -6.71 -18.87
C ALA A 145 -26.92 -5.31 -18.35
N MET A 146 -27.44 -4.93 -17.18
CA MET A 146 -27.13 -3.66 -16.53
C MET A 146 -25.65 -3.57 -16.16
N LEU A 147 -25.11 -4.59 -15.49
CA LEU A 147 -23.71 -4.63 -15.06
C LEU A 147 -22.74 -4.66 -16.23
N GLU A 148 -23.01 -5.46 -17.27
CA GLU A 148 -22.16 -5.49 -18.45
C GLU A 148 -22.14 -4.15 -19.19
N ASN A 149 -23.30 -3.51 -19.34
CA ASN A 149 -23.37 -2.16 -19.90
C ASN A 149 -22.60 -1.15 -19.05
N HIS A 150 -22.69 -1.24 -17.72
CA HIS A 150 -21.94 -0.38 -16.81
C HIS A 150 -20.43 -0.59 -16.95
N TRP A 151 -19.95 -1.84 -16.87
CA TRP A 151 -18.52 -2.15 -17.00
C TRP A 151 -17.93 -1.69 -18.34
N ASP A 152 -18.71 -1.75 -19.42
CA ASP A 152 -18.24 -1.36 -20.76
C ASP A 152 -18.24 0.16 -21.00
N ASN A 153 -19.02 0.94 -20.25
CA ASN A 153 -19.23 2.36 -20.53
C ASN A 153 -18.86 3.32 -19.39
N PHE A 154 -18.79 2.84 -18.15
CA PHE A 154 -18.52 3.71 -17.01
C PHE A 154 -17.13 4.30 -17.07
N ILE A 155 -16.08 3.51 -17.34
CA ILE A 155 -14.74 4.02 -17.67
C ILE A 155 -14.49 3.76 -19.15
N ASN A 156 -14.28 4.81 -19.94
CA ASN A 156 -14.07 4.73 -21.38
C ASN A 156 -12.70 5.28 -21.81
N GLU A 157 -12.38 5.17 -23.10
CA GLU A 157 -11.09 5.60 -23.66
C GLU A 157 -10.78 7.09 -23.43
N GLY A 158 -11.81 7.94 -23.38
CA GLY A 158 -11.67 9.37 -23.06
C GLY A 158 -11.26 9.57 -21.60
N ASP A 159 -11.82 8.80 -20.68
CA ASP A 159 -11.39 8.82 -19.28
C ASP A 159 -9.93 8.38 -19.15
N LEU A 160 -9.57 7.29 -19.84
CA LEU A 160 -8.21 6.75 -19.83
C LEU A 160 -7.18 7.76 -20.36
N GLN A 161 -7.50 8.45 -21.45
CA GLN A 161 -6.62 9.48 -22.01
C GLN A 161 -6.52 10.70 -21.09
N TRP A 162 -7.66 11.17 -20.58
CA TRP A 162 -7.68 12.31 -19.66
C TRP A 162 -6.81 12.04 -18.43
N MET A 163 -6.83 10.81 -17.89
CA MET A 163 -5.96 10.46 -16.77
C MET A 163 -4.47 10.66 -17.09
N VAL A 164 -4.02 10.16 -18.25
CA VAL A 164 -2.63 10.32 -18.71
C VAL A 164 -2.27 11.79 -18.83
N ASP A 165 -3.15 12.59 -19.44
CA ASP A 165 -2.92 14.03 -19.66
C ASP A 165 -2.80 14.82 -18.33
N HIS A 166 -3.37 14.29 -17.24
CA HIS A 166 -3.35 14.87 -15.89
C HIS A 166 -2.31 14.21 -14.97
N GLY A 167 -1.36 13.47 -15.54
CA GLY A 167 -0.19 12.95 -14.81
C GLY A 167 -0.48 11.73 -13.94
N ILE A 168 -1.62 11.07 -14.14
CA ILE A 168 -1.91 9.79 -13.50
C ILE A 168 -1.06 8.72 -14.19
N ASN A 169 -0.19 8.10 -13.42
CA ASN A 169 0.66 7.01 -13.91
C ASN A 169 0.18 5.64 -13.42
N THR A 170 -0.75 5.58 -12.47
CA THR A 170 -1.22 4.32 -11.87
C THR A 170 -2.68 4.44 -11.46
N VAL A 171 -3.46 3.38 -11.64
CA VAL A 171 -4.84 3.28 -11.15
C VAL A 171 -4.98 2.15 -10.14
N ARG A 172 -5.83 2.35 -9.12
CA ARG A 172 -6.29 1.29 -8.22
C ARG A 172 -7.66 0.83 -8.69
N ILE A 173 -7.83 -0.48 -8.88
CA ILE A 173 -9.06 -1.10 -9.38
C ILE A 173 -9.65 -2.01 -8.28
N PRO A 174 -10.67 -1.53 -7.55
CA PRO A 174 -11.44 -2.33 -6.61
C PRO A 174 -12.20 -3.47 -7.30
N VAL A 175 -11.98 -4.71 -6.88
CA VAL A 175 -12.71 -5.88 -7.35
C VAL A 175 -13.18 -6.77 -6.18
N GLY A 176 -14.46 -7.14 -6.20
CA GLY A 176 -14.96 -8.24 -5.35
C GLY A 176 -14.52 -9.61 -5.89
N TYR A 177 -14.33 -10.60 -5.00
CA TYR A 177 -13.90 -11.95 -5.38
C TYR A 177 -14.76 -12.59 -6.50
N PHE A 178 -16.06 -12.32 -6.50
CA PHE A 178 -17.02 -12.88 -7.46
C PHE A 178 -16.82 -12.37 -8.89
N HIS A 179 -16.30 -11.15 -9.08
CA HIS A 179 -15.92 -10.61 -10.39
C HIS A 179 -14.79 -11.41 -11.03
N PHE A 180 -13.82 -11.83 -10.22
CA PHE A 180 -12.69 -12.62 -10.68
C PHE A 180 -13.09 -14.08 -10.93
N LEU A 181 -13.86 -14.69 -10.01
CA LEU A 181 -14.14 -16.12 -10.05
C LEU A 181 -15.18 -16.52 -11.08
N ALA A 182 -16.27 -15.76 -11.26
CA ALA A 182 -17.44 -16.23 -12.03
C ALA A 182 -17.12 -16.55 -13.49
N GLY A 183 -16.34 -15.67 -14.14
CA GLY A 183 -15.92 -15.81 -15.54
C GLY A 183 -14.57 -16.49 -15.73
N HIS A 184 -13.92 -16.98 -14.68
CA HIS A 184 -12.57 -17.51 -14.79
C HIS A 184 -12.53 -18.78 -15.66
N PRO A 185 -11.56 -18.96 -16.58
CA PRO A 185 -11.55 -20.12 -17.49
C PRO A 185 -11.28 -21.46 -16.79
N ASN A 186 -10.50 -21.46 -15.70
CA ASN A 186 -10.22 -22.64 -14.88
C ASN A 186 -11.40 -22.99 -13.95
N GLU A 187 -11.94 -24.20 -14.06
CA GLU A 187 -13.10 -24.68 -13.27
C GLU A 187 -12.81 -24.80 -11.77
N GLN A 188 -11.61 -25.23 -11.38
CA GLN A 188 -11.21 -25.32 -9.97
C GLN A 188 -11.15 -23.93 -9.32
N VAL A 189 -10.76 -22.91 -10.07
CA VAL A 189 -10.83 -21.52 -9.60
C VAL A 189 -12.30 -21.10 -9.45
N ARG A 190 -13.15 -21.33 -10.45
CA ARG A 190 -14.60 -21.02 -10.35
C ARG A 190 -15.25 -21.71 -9.15
N ALA A 191 -14.84 -22.95 -8.83
CA ALA A 191 -15.37 -23.71 -7.70
C ALA A 191 -15.14 -23.03 -6.33
N LEU A 192 -14.23 -22.06 -6.23
CA LEU A 192 -14.07 -21.22 -5.03
C LEU A 192 -15.30 -20.33 -4.75
N LEU A 193 -16.23 -20.15 -5.71
CA LEU A 193 -17.52 -19.50 -5.47
C LEU A 193 -18.48 -20.35 -4.64
N LYS A 194 -18.29 -21.66 -4.59
CA LYS A 194 -19.18 -22.56 -3.86
C LYS A 194 -19.23 -22.19 -2.38
N ASP A 195 -20.41 -22.25 -1.76
CA ASP A 195 -20.66 -21.91 -0.36
C ASP A 195 -20.21 -20.48 -0.03
N THR A 196 -20.52 -19.52 -0.90
CA THR A 196 -20.27 -18.08 -0.69
C THR A 196 -21.52 -17.25 -0.96
N ASP A 197 -21.52 -15.98 -0.54
CA ASP A 197 -22.67 -15.06 -0.71
C ASP A 197 -23.08 -14.88 -2.19
N TYR A 198 -22.15 -15.09 -3.11
CA TYR A 198 -22.33 -14.84 -4.56
C TYR A 198 -22.49 -16.10 -5.41
N GLU A 199 -22.44 -17.32 -4.83
CA GLU A 199 -22.54 -18.58 -5.58
C GLU A 199 -23.72 -18.58 -6.57
N LYS A 200 -24.92 -18.28 -6.06
CA LYS A 200 -26.15 -18.28 -6.86
C LYS A 200 -26.23 -17.16 -7.90
N TYR A 201 -25.39 -16.15 -7.79
CA TYR A 201 -25.34 -15.01 -8.73
C TYR A 201 -24.19 -15.14 -9.73
N ALA A 202 -23.42 -16.24 -9.72
CA ALA A 202 -22.30 -16.44 -10.64
C ALA A 202 -22.64 -16.13 -12.12
N PRO A 203 -23.81 -16.54 -12.68
CA PRO A 203 -24.15 -16.23 -14.08
C PRO A 203 -24.22 -14.73 -14.42
N VAL A 204 -24.48 -13.88 -13.43
CA VAL A 204 -24.53 -12.40 -13.56
C VAL A 204 -23.12 -11.83 -13.79
N TYR A 205 -22.09 -12.49 -13.27
CA TYR A 205 -20.71 -11.99 -13.21
C TYR A 205 -19.74 -12.63 -14.21
N GLU A 206 -20.20 -13.58 -15.04
CA GLU A 206 -19.35 -14.27 -16.02
C GLU A 206 -18.58 -13.33 -16.94
N GLY A 207 -19.15 -12.16 -17.25
CA GLY A 207 -18.54 -11.15 -18.11
C GLY A 207 -17.47 -10.26 -17.44
N ALA A 208 -17.31 -10.31 -16.12
CA ALA A 208 -16.45 -9.39 -15.39
C ALA A 208 -14.95 -9.71 -15.55
N TYR A 209 -14.56 -10.99 -15.45
CA TYR A 209 -13.16 -11.42 -15.53
C TYR A 209 -12.44 -10.91 -16.78
N ALA A 210 -13.03 -11.09 -17.96
CA ALA A 210 -12.44 -10.64 -19.22
C ALA A 210 -12.38 -9.10 -19.33
N ARG A 211 -13.30 -8.38 -18.68
CA ARG A 211 -13.32 -6.91 -18.65
C ARG A 211 -12.24 -6.34 -17.74
N ILE A 212 -11.97 -6.99 -16.61
CA ILE A 212 -10.85 -6.63 -15.73
C ILE A 212 -9.52 -6.81 -16.48
N GLN A 213 -9.35 -7.90 -17.23
CA GLN A 213 -8.15 -8.10 -18.06
C GLN A 213 -8.00 -7.00 -19.12
N ARG A 214 -9.08 -6.68 -19.85
CA ARG A 214 -9.06 -5.58 -20.82
C ARG A 214 -8.73 -4.24 -20.17
N ALA A 215 -9.20 -3.97 -18.96
CA ALA A 215 -8.85 -2.76 -18.22
C ALA A 215 -7.33 -2.66 -17.96
N ILE A 216 -6.72 -3.78 -17.56
CA ILE A 216 -5.26 -3.86 -17.34
C ILE A 216 -4.50 -3.61 -18.64
N GLU A 217 -4.94 -4.22 -19.74
CA GLU A 217 -4.33 -4.07 -21.07
C GLU A 217 -4.47 -2.64 -21.62
N SER A 218 -5.65 -2.03 -21.48
CA SER A 218 -5.90 -0.64 -21.90
C SER A 218 -5.06 0.37 -21.10
N ALA A 219 -4.80 0.08 -19.82
CA ALA A 219 -3.86 0.86 -19.00
C ALA A 219 -2.41 0.64 -19.45
N ALA A 220 -2.02 -0.61 -19.77
CA ALA A 220 -0.68 -0.94 -20.24
C ALA A 220 -0.32 -0.21 -21.54
N ALA A 221 -1.27 -0.13 -22.48
CA ALA A 221 -1.13 0.59 -23.75
C ALA A 221 -0.81 2.10 -23.56
N ARG A 222 -1.06 2.63 -22.37
CA ARG A 222 -0.85 4.04 -21.98
C ARG A 222 0.27 4.24 -20.97
N ASN A 223 1.07 3.21 -20.73
CA ASN A 223 2.12 3.22 -19.70
C ASN A 223 1.58 3.45 -18.27
N VAL A 224 0.32 3.09 -18.03
CA VAL A 224 -0.36 3.22 -16.74
C VAL A 224 -0.29 1.89 -15.98
N GLY A 225 0.17 1.96 -14.74
CA GLY A 225 0.22 0.83 -13.82
C GLY A 225 -1.15 0.52 -13.22
N VAL A 226 -1.36 -0.73 -12.79
CA VAL A 226 -2.62 -1.15 -12.15
C VAL A 226 -2.34 -1.82 -10.81
N LEU A 227 -2.90 -1.28 -9.73
CA LEU A 227 -3.04 -1.96 -8.46
C LEU A 227 -4.40 -2.68 -8.46
N ILE A 228 -4.40 -4.00 -8.41
CA ILE A 228 -5.63 -4.79 -8.24
C ILE A 228 -5.91 -4.90 -6.75
N ASP A 229 -7.10 -4.53 -6.33
CA ASP A 229 -7.52 -4.56 -4.94
C ASP A 229 -8.64 -5.57 -4.69
N LEU A 230 -8.40 -6.55 -3.81
CA LEU A 230 -9.47 -7.40 -3.31
C LEU A 230 -10.36 -6.61 -2.33
N HIS A 231 -11.34 -5.93 -2.93
CA HIS A 231 -12.21 -5.00 -2.23
C HIS A 231 -13.32 -5.68 -1.43
N GLY A 232 -13.64 -6.93 -1.79
CA GLY A 232 -14.63 -7.74 -1.10
C GLY A 232 -14.22 -9.21 -1.05
N ALA A 233 -14.14 -9.77 0.16
CA ALA A 233 -13.86 -11.18 0.42
C ALA A 233 -15.13 -11.96 0.82
N PRO A 234 -15.16 -13.31 0.69
CA PRO A 234 -16.24 -14.14 1.22
C PRO A 234 -16.59 -13.80 2.67
N GLY A 235 -17.88 -13.59 2.97
CA GLY A 235 -18.37 -13.19 4.30
C GLY A 235 -18.02 -11.75 4.74
N GLY A 236 -17.38 -10.94 3.90
CA GLY A 236 -17.04 -9.55 4.19
C GLY A 236 -15.92 -9.38 5.24
N GLN A 237 -14.85 -8.70 4.84
CA GLN A 237 -13.70 -8.39 5.72
C GLN A 237 -13.98 -7.19 6.66
N GLY A 238 -14.91 -6.32 6.27
CA GLY A 238 -15.37 -5.13 7.00
C GLY A 238 -16.82 -5.25 7.43
N ALA A 239 -17.38 -4.19 8.03
CA ALA A 239 -18.81 -4.14 8.39
C ALA A 239 -19.66 -3.33 7.40
N ASP A 240 -19.02 -2.53 6.56
CA ASP A 240 -19.65 -1.59 5.65
C ASP A 240 -19.90 -2.22 4.27
N GLY A 241 -20.92 -1.73 3.57
CA GLY A 241 -21.47 -2.37 2.37
C GLY A 241 -20.56 -2.37 1.14
N HIS A 242 -19.53 -1.51 1.12
CA HIS A 242 -18.56 -1.43 0.02
C HIS A 242 -17.76 -2.73 -0.18
N CYS A 243 -17.66 -3.60 0.84
CA CYS A 243 -17.09 -4.95 0.68
C CYS A 243 -17.99 -5.93 -0.11
N GLY A 244 -19.12 -5.45 -0.64
CA GLY A 244 -20.05 -6.22 -1.45
C GLY A 244 -21.15 -6.93 -0.67
N VAL A 245 -21.16 -6.85 0.67
CA VAL A 245 -22.22 -7.45 1.51
C VAL A 245 -22.67 -6.47 2.60
N SER A 246 -23.97 -6.46 2.92
CA SER A 246 -24.60 -5.47 3.81
C SER A 246 -25.08 -6.02 5.16
N HIS A 247 -24.54 -7.16 5.62
CA HIS A 247 -24.98 -7.79 6.88
C HIS A 247 -24.47 -7.09 8.16
N GLY A 248 -23.71 -5.99 8.05
CA GLY A 248 -23.27 -5.17 9.20
C GLY A 248 -22.26 -5.85 10.12
N LYS A 249 -21.55 -6.87 9.62
CA LYS A 249 -20.60 -7.71 10.37
C LYS A 249 -19.41 -8.00 9.46
N ALA A 250 -18.24 -8.25 10.04
CA ALA A 250 -17.09 -8.78 9.31
C ALA A 250 -17.03 -10.31 9.51
N ALA A 251 -17.82 -11.06 8.73
CA ALA A 251 -18.03 -12.49 8.98
C ALA A 251 -16.82 -13.34 8.59
N LEU A 252 -15.95 -12.85 7.70
CA LEU A 252 -14.66 -13.46 7.36
C LEU A 252 -13.88 -13.89 8.62
N TRP A 253 -13.83 -13.03 9.64
CA TRP A 253 -13.03 -13.28 10.86
C TRP A 253 -13.63 -14.32 11.81
N ASN A 254 -14.86 -14.76 11.57
CA ASN A 254 -15.54 -15.78 12.36
C ASN A 254 -15.55 -17.15 11.69
N SER A 255 -15.03 -17.26 10.46
CA SER A 255 -15.08 -18.46 9.64
C SER A 255 -13.68 -18.81 9.14
N SER A 256 -13.10 -19.89 9.66
CA SER A 256 -11.83 -20.41 9.14
C SER A 256 -11.95 -20.84 7.67
N ASN A 257 -13.14 -21.31 7.27
CA ASN A 257 -13.40 -21.67 5.88
C ASN A 257 -13.31 -20.46 4.95
N ASP A 258 -13.90 -19.33 5.34
CA ASP A 258 -13.86 -18.11 4.51
C ASP A 258 -12.46 -17.51 4.48
N GLN A 259 -11.71 -17.56 5.58
CA GLN A 259 -10.29 -17.18 5.61
C GLN A 259 -9.47 -18.03 4.63
N GLN A 260 -9.57 -19.36 4.70
CA GLN A 260 -8.84 -20.26 3.82
C GLN A 260 -9.25 -20.09 2.35
N LYS A 261 -10.55 -19.93 2.08
CA LYS A 261 -11.08 -19.67 0.74
C LYS A 261 -10.55 -18.35 0.18
N THR A 262 -10.51 -17.30 0.99
CA THR A 262 -9.94 -15.99 0.61
C THR A 262 -8.46 -16.11 0.27
N ILE A 263 -7.69 -16.90 1.03
CA ILE A 263 -6.29 -17.20 0.70
C ILE A 263 -6.18 -17.93 -0.65
N GLN A 264 -7.03 -18.92 -0.93
CA GLN A 264 -7.01 -19.59 -2.24
C GLN A 264 -7.39 -18.64 -3.39
N ILE A 265 -8.34 -17.73 -3.16
CA ILE A 265 -8.72 -16.69 -4.12
C ILE A 265 -7.52 -15.78 -4.39
N LEU A 266 -6.84 -15.30 -3.35
CA LEU A 266 -5.67 -14.44 -3.48
C LEU A 266 -4.51 -15.13 -4.20
N LYS A 267 -4.30 -16.44 -4.00
CA LYS A 267 -3.32 -17.23 -4.77
C LYS A 267 -3.67 -17.26 -6.25
N ALA A 268 -4.94 -17.49 -6.58
CA ALA A 268 -5.41 -17.51 -7.96
C ALA A 268 -5.30 -16.13 -8.63
N MET A 269 -5.66 -15.06 -7.91
CA MET A 269 -5.47 -13.68 -8.36
C MET A 269 -3.99 -13.35 -8.58
N ALA A 270 -3.11 -13.75 -7.67
CA ALA A 270 -1.67 -13.53 -7.83
C ALA A 270 -1.10 -14.30 -9.03
N ALA A 271 -1.52 -15.55 -9.24
CA ALA A 271 -1.15 -16.32 -10.43
C ALA A 271 -1.59 -15.64 -11.73
N GLU A 272 -2.83 -15.15 -11.75
CA GLU A 272 -3.41 -14.48 -12.93
C GLU A 272 -2.74 -13.13 -13.20
N TYR A 273 -2.66 -12.25 -12.21
CA TYR A 273 -2.32 -10.85 -12.44
C TYR A 273 -0.82 -10.59 -12.47
N SER A 274 0.01 -11.48 -11.89
CA SER A 274 1.47 -11.31 -11.92
C SER A 274 2.08 -11.43 -13.33
N ARG A 275 1.34 -11.99 -14.29
CA ARG A 275 1.77 -12.09 -15.71
C ARG A 275 1.72 -10.76 -16.46
N PHE A 276 0.97 -9.77 -15.96
CA PHE A 276 0.86 -8.46 -16.59
C PHE A 276 1.99 -7.55 -16.11
N GLU A 277 2.80 -7.05 -17.05
CA GLU A 277 3.96 -6.23 -16.74
C GLU A 277 3.60 -4.94 -15.96
N ASN A 278 2.42 -4.37 -16.24
CA ASN A 278 1.96 -3.13 -15.62
C ASN A 278 1.18 -3.32 -14.31
N VAL A 279 0.94 -4.55 -13.83
CA VAL A 279 0.26 -4.75 -12.54
C VAL A 279 1.24 -4.44 -11.40
N VAL A 280 1.09 -3.30 -10.74
CA VAL A 280 2.04 -2.80 -9.72
C VAL A 280 1.95 -3.54 -8.39
N GLY A 281 0.89 -4.31 -8.18
CA GLY A 281 0.68 -5.12 -7.00
C GLY A 281 -0.71 -5.73 -6.89
N LEU A 282 -0.89 -6.50 -5.82
CA LEU A 282 -2.18 -7.05 -5.38
C LEU A 282 -2.43 -6.60 -3.93
N GLU A 283 -3.52 -5.89 -3.68
CA GLU A 283 -3.98 -5.61 -2.32
C GLU A 283 -4.76 -6.80 -1.78
N LEU A 284 -4.33 -7.29 -0.63
CA LEU A 284 -4.84 -8.55 -0.07
C LEU A 284 -6.26 -8.39 0.47
N LEU A 285 -6.55 -7.26 1.11
CA LEU A 285 -7.86 -6.91 1.65
C LEU A 285 -7.96 -5.39 1.78
N ASN A 286 -8.99 -4.81 1.17
CA ASN A 286 -9.41 -3.44 1.43
C ASN A 286 -10.04 -3.29 2.83
N GLU A 287 -9.64 -2.28 3.59
CA GLU A 287 -10.23 -1.86 4.88
C GLU A 287 -10.72 -3.01 5.80
N PRO A 288 -9.89 -4.03 6.09
CA PRO A 288 -10.32 -5.12 6.94
C PRO A 288 -10.59 -4.63 8.36
N LYS A 289 -11.57 -5.23 9.03
CA LYS A 289 -11.71 -5.07 10.48
C LYS A 289 -10.43 -5.57 11.15
N ASN A 290 -9.85 -4.76 12.05
CA ASN A 290 -8.68 -5.15 12.84
C ASN A 290 -9.04 -6.24 13.86
N SER A 291 -9.10 -7.48 13.39
CA SER A 291 -9.38 -8.66 14.19
C SER A 291 -8.09 -9.21 14.79
N GLY A 292 -8.18 -9.96 15.89
CA GLY A 292 -7.03 -10.70 16.42
C GLY A 292 -6.51 -11.80 15.48
N ARG A 293 -7.14 -12.03 14.33
CA ARG A 293 -6.75 -13.02 13.32
C ARG A 293 -6.07 -12.40 12.09
N LEU A 294 -6.21 -11.09 11.87
CA LEU A 294 -5.78 -10.43 10.63
C LEU A 294 -4.27 -10.58 10.38
N GLN A 295 -3.43 -10.41 11.40
CA GLN A 295 -1.98 -10.59 11.24
C GLN A 295 -1.62 -12.04 10.83
N GLY A 296 -2.24 -13.04 11.44
CA GLY A 296 -2.02 -14.44 11.10
C GLY A 296 -2.52 -14.78 9.69
N PHE A 297 -3.64 -14.20 9.30
CA PHE A 297 -4.16 -14.27 7.93
C PHE A 297 -3.18 -13.67 6.91
N TYR A 298 -2.63 -12.48 7.17
CA TYR A 298 -1.63 -11.88 6.29
C TYR A 298 -0.35 -12.71 6.21
N ASP A 299 0.16 -13.21 7.34
CA ASP A 299 1.35 -14.08 7.35
C ASP A 299 1.13 -15.33 6.48
N GLU A 300 -0.04 -15.97 6.58
CA GLU A 300 -0.39 -17.15 5.81
C GLU A 300 -0.64 -16.83 4.32
N ALA A 301 -1.39 -15.77 4.01
CA ALA A 301 -1.69 -15.34 2.66
C ALA A 301 -0.40 -14.99 1.89
N VAL A 302 0.49 -14.22 2.51
CA VAL A 302 1.80 -13.88 1.93
C VAL A 302 2.58 -15.16 1.65
N ALA A 303 2.76 -16.05 2.62
CA ALA A 303 3.51 -17.29 2.43
C ALA A 303 2.94 -18.17 1.30
N GLN A 304 1.62 -18.26 1.21
CA GLN A 304 0.93 -19.04 0.17
C GLN A 304 1.00 -18.41 -1.22
N ILE A 305 0.96 -17.09 -1.33
CA ILE A 305 1.11 -16.39 -2.62
C ILE A 305 2.54 -16.52 -3.14
N ARG A 306 3.53 -16.36 -2.27
CA ARG A 306 4.96 -16.46 -2.65
C ARG A 306 5.34 -17.84 -3.20
N SER A 307 4.57 -18.89 -2.92
CA SER A 307 4.82 -20.25 -3.44
C SER A 307 4.12 -20.56 -4.76
N VAL A 308 3.34 -19.63 -5.32
CA VAL A 308 2.56 -19.85 -6.55
C VAL A 308 3.44 -19.92 -7.80
N SER A 309 4.24 -18.89 -8.03
CA SER A 309 5.17 -18.80 -9.16
C SER A 309 6.28 -17.80 -8.85
N PRO A 310 7.39 -17.79 -9.62
CA PRO A 310 8.41 -16.76 -9.51
C PRO A 310 7.85 -15.33 -9.64
N GLU A 311 6.93 -15.09 -10.58
CA GLU A 311 6.30 -13.79 -10.80
C GLU A 311 5.43 -13.36 -9.62
N ALA A 312 4.66 -14.29 -9.02
CA ALA A 312 3.89 -14.04 -7.81
C ALA A 312 4.80 -13.83 -6.58
N ALA A 313 5.98 -14.44 -6.57
CA ALA A 313 6.97 -14.25 -5.50
C ALA A 313 7.54 -12.83 -5.47
N SER A 314 7.69 -12.18 -6.63
CA SER A 314 8.21 -10.81 -6.74
C SER A 314 7.13 -9.72 -6.76
N LEU A 315 5.84 -10.08 -6.91
CA LEU A 315 4.74 -9.12 -6.91
C LEU A 315 4.60 -8.41 -5.54
N PRO A 316 4.61 -7.06 -5.47
CA PRO A 316 4.30 -6.35 -4.24
C PRO A 316 2.90 -6.67 -3.73
N LEU A 317 2.80 -7.04 -2.46
CA LEU A 317 1.52 -7.27 -1.79
C LEU A 317 1.19 -6.07 -0.91
N TYR A 318 0.02 -5.48 -1.14
CA TYR A 318 -0.49 -4.33 -0.41
C TYR A 318 -1.41 -4.81 0.71
N LEU A 319 -1.26 -4.24 1.90
CA LEU A 319 -1.97 -4.65 3.10
C LEU A 319 -2.73 -3.45 3.65
N GLY A 320 -4.06 -3.51 3.63
CA GLY A 320 -4.91 -2.55 4.33
C GLY A 320 -4.56 -2.54 5.81
N ASP A 321 -4.33 -1.35 6.36
CA ASP A 321 -3.83 -1.14 7.72
C ASP A 321 -4.88 -1.32 8.82
N ALA A 322 -6.11 -1.68 8.47
CA ALA A 322 -7.21 -1.90 9.40
C ALA A 322 -7.44 -0.71 10.37
N TRP A 323 -7.18 0.51 9.90
CA TRP A 323 -7.26 1.75 10.69
C TRP A 323 -6.26 1.84 11.86
N ASP A 324 -5.20 1.03 11.86
CA ASP A 324 -4.09 1.06 12.82
C ASP A 324 -2.72 1.14 12.10
N THR A 325 -2.50 2.25 11.40
CA THR A 325 -1.28 2.50 10.63
C THR A 325 -0.01 2.36 11.45
N ASN A 326 -0.03 2.74 12.74
CA ASN A 326 1.14 2.62 13.62
C ASN A 326 1.55 1.15 13.80
N HIS A 327 0.56 0.26 13.98
CA HIS A 327 0.81 -1.17 14.08
C HIS A 327 1.29 -1.76 12.76
N TYR A 328 0.55 -1.53 11.67
CA TYR A 328 0.81 -2.22 10.40
C TYR A 328 2.06 -1.72 9.67
N THR A 329 2.48 -0.47 9.87
CA THR A 329 3.81 -0.01 9.42
C THR A 329 4.95 -0.69 10.16
N GLY A 330 4.78 -0.99 11.45
CA GLY A 330 5.73 -1.81 12.20
C GLY A 330 5.73 -3.27 11.74
N TYR A 331 4.55 -3.83 11.48
CA TYR A 331 4.38 -5.20 10.97
C TYR A 331 5.07 -5.38 9.61
N VAL A 332 4.81 -4.48 8.65
CA VAL A 332 5.44 -4.48 7.32
C VAL A 332 6.94 -4.22 7.44
N GLY A 333 7.37 -3.24 8.25
CA GLY A 333 8.79 -2.94 8.44
C GLY A 333 9.63 -4.12 8.92
N GLN A 334 9.04 -5.02 9.71
CA GLN A 334 9.71 -6.23 10.22
C GLN A 334 9.74 -7.40 9.22
N ARG A 335 8.84 -7.41 8.22
CA ARG A 335 8.62 -8.56 7.32
C ARG A 335 9.05 -8.30 5.88
N ALA A 336 9.07 -7.05 5.46
CA ALA A 336 9.38 -6.70 4.09
C ALA A 336 10.88 -6.82 3.82
N ALA A 337 11.23 -7.51 2.75
CA ALA A 337 12.60 -7.80 2.34
C ALA A 337 12.73 -7.67 0.81
N GLY A 338 13.95 -7.68 0.27
CA GLY A 338 14.17 -7.56 -1.18
C GLY A 338 13.46 -8.64 -2.00
N ASN A 339 13.29 -9.83 -1.44
CA ASN A 339 12.53 -10.96 -2.02
C ASN A 339 11.11 -11.11 -1.45
N ASN A 340 10.66 -10.16 -0.63
CA ASN A 340 9.33 -10.14 -0.04
C ASN A 340 8.80 -8.70 0.01
N PRO A 341 8.45 -8.11 -1.14
CA PRO A 341 7.95 -6.75 -1.19
C PRO A 341 6.55 -6.68 -0.58
N LEU A 342 6.43 -5.95 0.52
CA LEU A 342 5.17 -5.68 1.22
C LEU A 342 4.97 -4.17 1.33
N VAL A 343 3.72 -3.74 1.17
CA VAL A 343 3.32 -2.33 1.17
C VAL A 343 2.18 -2.14 2.16
N VAL A 344 2.25 -1.08 2.97
CA VAL A 344 1.13 -0.64 3.79
C VAL A 344 0.23 0.24 2.94
N ASP A 345 -1.06 -0.12 2.91
CA ASP A 345 -2.09 0.78 2.42
C ASP A 345 -2.77 1.51 3.59
N TYR A 346 -2.72 2.84 3.54
CA TYR A 346 -3.34 3.73 4.51
C TYR A 346 -4.39 4.63 3.86
N HIS A 347 -5.62 4.60 4.38
CA HIS A 347 -6.70 5.46 3.94
C HIS A 347 -6.80 6.71 4.83
N LEU A 348 -6.74 7.89 4.22
CA LEU A 348 -6.65 9.16 4.92
C LEU A 348 -7.79 10.10 4.54
N TYR A 349 -8.81 10.13 5.40
CA TYR A 349 -9.96 11.03 5.28
C TYR A 349 -10.02 12.05 6.44
N ARG A 350 -10.68 13.19 6.20
CA ARG A 350 -10.89 14.27 7.19
C ARG A 350 -12.35 14.76 7.23
N CYS A 351 -13.30 13.83 7.16
CA CYS A 351 -14.72 14.16 7.15
C CYS A 351 -15.60 13.22 7.99
N PHE A 352 -15.07 12.12 8.53
CA PHE A 352 -15.87 11.07 9.14
C PHE A 352 -15.88 11.08 10.66
N THR A 353 -14.79 11.51 11.31
CA THR A 353 -14.68 11.42 12.77
C THR A 353 -15.27 12.65 13.46
N ALA A 354 -15.64 12.49 14.74
CA ALA A 354 -16.11 13.62 15.55
C ALA A 354 -15.04 14.71 15.75
N GLU A 355 -13.76 14.38 15.56
CA GLU A 355 -12.66 15.35 15.58
C GLU A 355 -12.60 16.14 14.27
N ASP A 356 -12.75 15.46 13.13
CA ASP A 356 -12.84 16.11 11.82
C ASP A 356 -13.99 17.13 11.80
N HIS A 357 -15.16 16.77 12.34
CA HIS A 357 -16.34 17.63 12.37
C HIS A 357 -16.14 18.92 13.18
N LYS A 358 -15.16 18.97 14.07
CA LYS A 358 -14.87 20.14 14.91
C LYS A 358 -13.71 20.98 14.38
N MET A 359 -12.95 20.46 13.42
CA MET A 359 -11.73 21.08 12.94
C MET A 359 -12.02 21.94 11.72
N ARG A 360 -11.47 23.15 11.73
CA ARG A 360 -11.57 24.08 10.60
C ARG A 360 -10.72 23.61 9.42
N CYS A 361 -11.12 23.96 8.22
CA CYS A 361 -10.39 23.65 6.99
C CYS A 361 -8.91 24.08 7.06
N GLU A 362 -8.64 25.27 7.58
CA GLU A 362 -7.29 25.84 7.72
C GLU A 362 -6.44 25.05 8.72
N ASP A 363 -7.05 24.48 9.77
CA ASP A 363 -6.35 23.62 10.73
C ASP A 363 -6.01 22.26 10.12
N HIS A 364 -6.92 21.70 9.30
CA HIS A 364 -6.61 20.51 8.51
C HIS A 364 -5.44 20.79 7.54
N ALA A 365 -5.49 21.91 6.81
CA ALA A 365 -4.44 22.33 5.90
C ALA A 365 -3.10 22.49 6.63
N ARG A 366 -3.09 23.15 7.79
CA ARG A 366 -1.89 23.36 8.62
C ARG A 366 -1.28 22.05 9.10
N LYS A 367 -2.09 21.09 9.55
CA LYS A 367 -1.60 19.77 10.00
C LYS A 367 -0.97 18.95 8.87
N LEU A 368 -1.38 19.19 7.64
CA LEU A 368 -0.87 18.53 6.44
C LEU A 368 0.16 19.36 5.68
N HIS A 369 0.62 20.50 6.23
CA HIS A 369 1.60 21.33 5.54
C HIS A 369 2.90 20.51 5.29
N PRO A 370 3.41 20.44 4.04
CA PRO A 370 4.52 19.54 3.69
C PRO A 370 5.89 20.00 4.20
N GLY A 371 5.95 21.19 4.80
CA GLY A 371 7.17 21.83 5.25
C GLY A 371 7.79 22.77 4.22
N THR A 372 8.88 23.42 4.62
CA THR A 372 9.59 24.43 3.81
C THR A 372 10.63 23.81 2.89
N SER A 373 11.15 22.63 3.24
CA SER A 373 12.15 21.92 2.45
C SER A 373 11.49 20.93 1.48
N PRO A 374 11.94 20.81 0.23
CA PRO A 374 11.47 19.77 -0.70
C PRO A 374 12.05 18.38 -0.36
N LEU A 375 13.07 18.30 0.49
CA LEU A 375 13.73 17.03 0.80
C LEU A 375 12.82 16.16 1.67
N PRO A 376 12.60 14.88 1.29
CA PRO A 376 11.69 13.97 2.02
C PRO A 376 12.17 13.64 3.43
N THR A 377 13.42 13.93 3.75
CA THR A 377 14.05 13.69 5.05
C THR A 377 13.88 14.87 6.01
N SER A 378 13.59 16.07 5.49
CA SER A 378 13.37 17.25 6.32
C SER A 378 11.95 17.33 6.85
N ARG A 379 11.84 17.57 8.17
CA ARG A 379 10.59 17.90 8.87
C ARG A 379 10.40 19.39 9.11
N GLU A 380 11.31 20.23 8.63
CA GLU A 380 11.26 21.66 8.90
C GLU A 380 9.95 22.27 8.37
N GLY A 381 9.22 22.93 9.26
CA GLY A 381 7.92 23.55 8.96
C GLY A 381 6.79 22.56 8.62
N CYS A 382 6.98 21.25 8.80
CA CYS A 382 5.94 20.27 8.55
C CYS A 382 4.82 20.37 9.58
N GLY A 383 3.58 20.22 9.15
CA GLY A 383 2.44 20.02 10.05
C GLY A 383 2.51 18.65 10.74
N ASP A 384 1.76 18.49 11.85
CA ASP A 384 1.81 17.28 12.67
C ASP A 384 1.47 16.00 11.89
N THR A 385 0.46 16.04 11.01
CA THR A 385 0.08 14.88 10.19
C THR A 385 1.15 14.59 9.14
N ALA A 386 1.69 15.63 8.49
CA ALA A 386 2.76 15.48 7.50
C ALA A 386 4.04 14.87 8.13
N GLY A 387 4.44 15.35 9.31
CA GLY A 387 5.58 14.77 10.06
C GLY A 387 5.31 13.35 10.57
N TRP A 388 4.06 13.04 10.93
CA TRP A 388 3.66 11.68 11.28
C TRP A 388 3.73 10.72 10.08
N LEU A 389 3.26 11.13 8.89
CA LEU A 389 3.38 10.35 7.65
C LEU A 389 4.84 10.02 7.33
N GLN A 390 5.75 10.97 7.49
CA GLN A 390 7.17 10.70 7.33
C GLN A 390 7.65 9.61 8.30
N SER A 391 7.23 9.67 9.57
CA SER A 391 7.58 8.64 10.57
C SER A 391 7.05 7.25 10.19
N MET A 392 5.81 7.18 9.71
CA MET A 392 5.16 5.94 9.30
C MET A 392 5.82 5.33 8.06
N SER A 393 6.14 6.18 7.08
CA SER A 393 6.90 5.79 5.90
C SER A 393 8.27 5.22 6.28
N HIS A 394 9.04 5.88 7.15
CA HIS A 394 10.31 5.33 7.65
C HIS A 394 10.15 3.99 8.37
N ARG A 395 9.09 3.85 9.18
CA ARG A 395 8.84 2.63 9.97
C ARG A 395 8.64 1.38 9.10
N CYS A 396 8.07 1.54 7.91
CA CYS A 396 7.90 0.47 6.92
C CYS A 396 8.95 0.49 5.79
N GLY A 397 10.07 1.21 5.98
CA GLY A 397 11.15 1.29 4.98
C GLY A 397 10.73 1.94 3.67
N GLY A 398 9.95 3.02 3.74
CA GLY A 398 9.46 3.76 2.58
C GLY A 398 8.39 3.02 1.77
N SER A 399 7.71 2.04 2.38
CA SER A 399 6.68 1.20 1.72
C SER A 399 5.28 1.55 2.22
N LEU A 400 4.97 2.84 2.24
CA LEU A 400 3.67 3.39 2.61
C LEU A 400 3.06 4.06 1.39
N ILE A 401 1.82 3.69 1.05
CA ILE A 401 1.00 4.46 0.12
C ILE A 401 -0.19 5.09 0.86
N ILE A 402 -0.80 6.09 0.24
CA ILE A 402 -2.13 6.56 0.60
C ILE A 402 -3.12 6.00 -0.43
N GLY A 403 -3.63 4.77 -0.25
CA GLY A 403 -4.49 4.09 -1.24
C GLY A 403 -5.87 4.72 -1.39
N GLU A 404 -6.30 5.49 -0.40
CA GLU A 404 -7.47 6.35 -0.53
C GLU A 404 -7.30 7.67 0.22
N TRP A 405 -7.61 8.76 -0.48
CA TRP A 405 -7.74 10.11 0.07
C TRP A 405 -8.68 10.92 -0.80
N SER A 406 -9.23 12.00 -0.26
CA SER A 406 -10.10 12.89 -1.03
C SER A 406 -9.93 14.35 -0.61
N ALA A 407 -10.49 15.27 -1.39
CA ALA A 407 -10.55 16.68 -1.02
C ALA A 407 -11.78 17.00 -0.16
N ALA A 408 -12.58 15.98 0.21
CA ALA A 408 -13.77 16.16 1.01
C ALA A 408 -13.43 16.56 2.44
N LEU A 409 -14.22 17.51 2.95
CA LEU A 409 -14.25 17.93 4.34
C LEU A 409 -15.69 17.84 4.83
N ASN A 410 -15.87 17.74 6.15
CA ASN A 410 -17.22 17.90 6.69
C ASN A 410 -17.71 19.33 6.40
N PRO A 411 -19.00 19.56 6.05
CA PRO A 411 -19.54 20.91 5.90
C PRO A 411 -19.29 21.83 7.11
N SER A 412 -19.24 21.26 8.33
CA SER A 412 -18.90 22.02 9.53
C SER A 412 -17.47 22.56 9.55
N SER A 413 -16.54 22.01 8.78
CA SER A 413 -15.16 22.51 8.68
C SER A 413 -15.05 23.81 7.88
N LEU A 414 -16.10 24.16 7.13
CA LEU A 414 -16.15 25.32 6.23
C LEU A 414 -17.16 26.38 6.64
N HIS A 415 -18.05 26.10 7.61
CA HIS A 415 -19.19 26.97 7.94
C HIS A 415 -18.82 28.39 8.41
N HIS A 416 -17.59 28.60 8.88
CA HIS A 416 -17.11 29.91 9.33
C HIS A 416 -16.65 30.80 8.17
N LEU A 417 -16.43 30.20 6.99
CA LEU A 417 -16.14 30.92 5.75
C LEU A 417 -17.46 31.34 5.10
N GLY A 418 -17.38 32.38 4.27
CA GLY A 418 -18.49 32.85 3.46
C GLY A 418 -18.89 31.85 2.37
N GLY A 419 -19.33 32.36 1.21
CA GLY A 419 -19.70 31.53 0.08
C GLY A 419 -18.51 30.81 -0.58
N GLU A 420 -18.79 30.18 -1.72
CA GLU A 420 -17.82 29.43 -2.53
C GLU A 420 -16.50 30.17 -2.79
N ASP A 421 -16.53 31.49 -2.97
CA ASP A 421 -15.33 32.29 -3.22
C ASP A 421 -14.31 32.28 -2.07
N GLN A 422 -14.76 32.00 -0.85
CA GLN A 422 -13.88 31.79 0.31
C GLN A 422 -13.63 30.31 0.59
N GLN A 423 -14.64 29.46 0.43
CA GLN A 423 -14.54 28.03 0.73
C GLN A 423 -13.63 27.29 -0.24
N ARG A 424 -13.72 27.59 -1.55
CA ARG A 424 -12.93 26.91 -2.59
C ARG A 424 -11.42 27.11 -2.41
N PRO A 425 -10.89 28.33 -2.22
CA PRO A 425 -9.46 28.51 -1.94
C PRO A 425 -8.98 27.80 -0.65
N ALA A 426 -9.77 27.84 0.43
CA ALA A 426 -9.42 27.18 1.68
C ALA A 426 -9.35 25.64 1.50
N LYS A 427 -10.34 25.07 0.80
CA LYS A 427 -10.36 23.64 0.45
C LYS A 427 -9.21 23.27 -0.48
N ALA A 428 -8.87 24.13 -1.44
CA ALA A 428 -7.74 23.93 -2.33
C ALA A 428 -6.40 23.90 -1.57
N GLU A 429 -6.20 24.81 -0.60
CA GLU A 429 -5.02 24.79 0.27
C GLU A 429 -4.91 23.47 1.05
N TYR A 430 -6.02 23.01 1.63
CA TYR A 430 -6.09 21.71 2.30
C TYR A 430 -5.72 20.55 1.36
N ALA A 431 -6.33 20.48 0.17
CA ALA A 431 -6.09 19.41 -0.79
C ALA A 431 -4.65 19.44 -1.34
N HIS A 432 -4.10 20.63 -1.59
CA HIS A 432 -2.72 20.80 -2.04
C HIS A 432 -1.71 20.38 -0.98
N ASN A 433 -1.98 20.65 0.31
CA ASN A 433 -1.12 20.23 1.41
C ASN A 433 -1.15 18.70 1.60
N GLN A 434 -2.31 18.05 1.44
CA GLN A 434 -2.41 16.59 1.35
C GLN A 434 -1.53 16.05 0.24
N TRP A 435 -1.80 16.47 -1.00
CA TRP A 435 -1.13 16.01 -2.20
C TRP A 435 0.40 16.14 -2.11
N LYS A 436 0.90 17.33 -1.75
CA LYS A 436 2.34 17.58 -1.60
C LYS A 436 2.96 16.75 -0.48
N SER A 437 2.26 16.56 0.64
CA SER A 437 2.77 15.71 1.73
C SER A 437 2.84 14.24 1.33
N TYR A 438 1.86 13.75 0.57
CA TYR A 438 1.85 12.36 0.10
C TYR A 438 2.97 12.13 -0.92
N ASP A 439 3.14 13.05 -1.88
CA ASP A 439 4.24 12.97 -2.84
C ASP A 439 5.61 13.07 -2.15
N LYS A 440 5.75 13.94 -1.15
CA LYS A 440 6.99 14.07 -0.40
C LYS A 440 7.34 12.81 0.38
N PHE A 441 6.41 12.26 1.16
CA PHE A 441 6.72 11.26 2.19
C PHE A 441 6.32 9.82 1.87
N CYS A 442 5.39 9.59 0.94
CA CYS A 442 4.85 8.27 0.64
C CYS A 442 5.38 7.75 -0.71
N ALA A 443 5.33 6.43 -0.90
CA ALA A 443 5.68 5.79 -2.17
C ALA A 443 4.63 6.03 -3.25
N GLY A 444 3.40 6.38 -2.87
CA GLY A 444 2.34 6.71 -3.79
C GLY A 444 1.06 7.16 -3.09
N TYR A 445 0.08 7.58 -3.88
CA TYR A 445 -1.22 8.03 -3.43
C TYR A 445 -2.27 7.87 -4.53
N PHE A 446 -3.51 7.55 -4.13
CA PHE A 446 -4.63 7.29 -5.02
C PHE A 446 -5.86 8.08 -4.57
N PHE A 447 -6.26 9.08 -5.36
CA PHE A 447 -7.45 9.87 -5.03
C PHE A 447 -8.72 9.01 -5.16
N TRP A 448 -9.56 9.02 -4.12
CA TRP A 448 -10.87 8.41 -4.12
C TRP A 448 -11.93 9.47 -4.47
N THR A 449 -12.48 9.48 -5.68
CA THR A 449 -12.30 8.58 -6.84
C THR A 449 -12.24 9.37 -8.16
N LEU A 450 -11.94 8.72 -9.30
CA LEU A 450 -11.90 9.39 -10.60
C LEU A 450 -13.22 10.14 -10.90
N LYS A 451 -14.36 9.44 -10.80
CA LYS A 451 -15.69 10.03 -11.04
C LYS A 451 -16.84 9.31 -10.32
N LYS A 452 -17.98 10.01 -10.28
CA LYS A 452 -19.26 9.56 -9.73
C LYS A 452 -20.42 10.16 -10.51
N GLU A 453 -21.60 9.56 -10.41
CA GLU A 453 -22.83 10.14 -10.96
C GLU A 453 -23.30 11.35 -10.14
N GLY A 454 -24.20 12.15 -10.72
CA GLY A 454 -24.79 13.32 -10.07
C GLY A 454 -24.03 14.63 -10.34
N PRO A 455 -24.32 15.70 -9.57
CA PRO A 455 -23.69 17.00 -9.78
C PRO A 455 -22.18 16.97 -9.49
N PRO A 456 -21.41 17.92 -10.05
CA PRO A 456 -19.98 18.06 -9.77
C PRO A 456 -19.67 18.09 -8.27
N ASP A 457 -18.71 17.28 -7.84
CA ASP A 457 -18.30 17.12 -6.45
C ASP A 457 -16.79 17.18 -6.35
N SER A 458 -16.24 18.36 -6.05
CA SER A 458 -14.80 18.54 -5.86
C SER A 458 -14.25 17.93 -4.58
N GLY A 459 -15.08 17.29 -3.75
CA GLY A 459 -14.64 16.50 -2.60
C GLY A 459 -14.25 15.09 -2.99
N TRP A 460 -15.08 14.44 -3.80
CA TRP A 460 -15.00 13.00 -4.08
C TRP A 460 -14.80 12.62 -5.55
N GLY A 461 -15.01 13.55 -6.48
CA GLY A 461 -14.76 13.34 -7.92
C GLY A 461 -13.50 14.07 -8.38
N PHE A 462 -12.51 13.33 -8.88
CA PHE A 462 -11.23 13.90 -9.30
C PHE A 462 -11.40 14.90 -10.46
N TYR A 463 -12.22 14.59 -11.48
CA TYR A 463 -12.57 15.56 -12.53
C TYR A 463 -13.05 16.89 -11.95
N SER A 464 -14.06 16.84 -11.10
CA SER A 464 -14.65 18.03 -10.50
C SER A 464 -13.66 18.77 -9.61
N ALA A 465 -12.78 18.06 -8.90
CA ALA A 465 -11.76 18.69 -8.07
C ALA A 465 -10.74 19.47 -8.93
N VAL A 466 -10.34 18.93 -10.07
CA VAL A 466 -9.44 19.59 -11.03
C VAL A 466 -10.13 20.76 -11.74
N GLU A 467 -11.31 20.53 -12.32
CA GLU A 467 -12.08 21.52 -13.08
C GLU A 467 -12.47 22.74 -12.23
N GLN A 468 -12.75 22.52 -10.94
CA GLN A 468 -13.10 23.60 -10.00
C GLN A 468 -11.88 24.22 -9.30
N GLY A 469 -10.66 23.81 -9.63
CA GLY A 469 -9.43 24.37 -9.05
C GLY A 469 -9.22 24.06 -7.57
N VAL A 470 -9.80 22.98 -7.06
CA VAL A 470 -9.52 22.43 -5.71
C VAL A 470 -8.26 21.57 -5.73
N LEU A 471 -8.00 20.89 -6.84
CA LEU A 471 -6.79 20.12 -7.10
C LEU A 471 -6.03 20.69 -8.32
N PRO A 472 -4.72 20.41 -8.44
CA PRO A 472 -3.93 20.83 -9.59
C PRO A 472 -4.38 20.12 -10.87
N GLN A 473 -4.08 20.73 -12.02
CA GLN A 473 -4.29 20.13 -13.34
C GLN A 473 -3.41 18.89 -13.61
N HIS A 474 -2.39 18.63 -12.77
CA HIS A 474 -1.49 17.51 -12.95
C HIS A 474 -1.04 16.96 -11.60
N LEU A 475 -1.06 15.62 -11.43
CA LEU A 475 -0.73 14.97 -10.16
C LEU A 475 0.75 14.95 -9.81
N ASP A 476 1.65 15.27 -10.74
CA ASP A 476 3.07 15.44 -10.43
C ASP A 476 3.37 16.87 -9.95
N PRO A 477 3.69 17.09 -8.65
CA PRO A 477 3.94 18.44 -8.11
C PRO A 477 5.25 19.05 -8.61
N HIS A 478 6.10 18.25 -9.25
CA HIS A 478 7.42 18.66 -9.72
C HIS A 478 7.51 18.72 -11.25
N ARG A 479 6.38 18.61 -11.95
CA ARG A 479 6.33 18.72 -13.40
C ARG A 479 7.00 20.02 -13.87
N GLY A 480 7.93 19.90 -14.82
CA GLY A 480 8.68 21.04 -15.37
C GLY A 480 9.77 21.60 -14.43
N GLN A 481 9.98 21.02 -13.25
CA GLN A 481 11.02 21.46 -12.30
C GLN A 481 12.25 20.55 -12.28
N ARG A 482 12.19 19.38 -12.93
CA ARG A 482 13.31 18.43 -12.99
C ARG A 482 14.43 18.94 -13.90
N LYS A 483 15.68 18.72 -13.47
CA LYS A 483 16.87 18.88 -14.31
C LYS A 483 16.93 17.78 -15.36
N SER A 484 17.62 18.06 -16.46
CA SER A 484 17.84 17.09 -17.53
C SER A 484 18.72 15.92 -17.07
N VAL A 485 18.61 14.79 -17.78
CA VAL A 485 19.47 13.62 -17.57
C VAL A 485 20.96 13.99 -17.62
N GLN A 486 21.36 14.87 -18.55
CA GLN A 486 22.76 15.31 -18.69
C GLN A 486 23.24 16.12 -17.48
N GLU A 487 22.43 17.04 -16.98
CA GLU A 487 22.74 17.80 -15.76
C GLU A 487 22.93 16.87 -14.56
N LEU A 488 22.09 15.84 -14.44
CA LEU A 488 22.15 14.87 -13.34
C LEU A 488 23.33 13.90 -13.49
N GLU A 489 23.67 13.47 -14.71
CA GLU A 489 24.88 12.69 -14.96
C GLU A 489 26.14 13.49 -14.57
N GLY A 490 26.18 14.79 -14.88
CA GLY A 490 27.28 15.69 -14.50
C GLY A 490 27.38 15.96 -12.99
N ALA A 491 26.27 15.91 -12.26
CA ALA A 491 26.23 16.15 -10.82
C ALA A 491 26.66 14.93 -9.96
N ARG A 492 26.65 13.71 -10.54
CA ARG A 492 26.84 12.45 -9.79
C ARG A 492 28.15 12.40 -9.03
N GLN A 493 29.27 12.73 -9.68
CA GLN A 493 30.60 12.57 -9.07
C GLN A 493 30.76 13.45 -7.83
N GLY A 494 30.43 14.75 -7.93
CA GLY A 494 30.53 15.67 -6.79
C GLY A 494 29.60 15.28 -5.64
N ALA A 495 28.40 14.77 -5.95
CA ALA A 495 27.49 14.26 -4.93
C ALA A 495 28.03 12.99 -4.25
N GLN A 496 28.65 12.09 -5.00
CA GLN A 496 29.30 10.90 -4.47
C GLN A 496 30.48 11.25 -3.58
N ASP A 497 31.38 12.11 -4.04
CA ASP A 497 32.61 12.48 -3.31
C ASP A 497 32.26 13.00 -1.92
N GLY A 498 31.31 13.95 -1.84
CA GLY A 498 30.85 14.49 -0.56
C GLY A 498 30.23 13.45 0.37
N ALA A 499 29.43 12.52 -0.16
CA ALA A 499 28.80 11.46 0.63
C ALA A 499 29.82 10.41 1.11
N LEU A 500 30.75 10.01 0.23
CA LEU A 500 31.79 9.04 0.52
C LEU A 500 32.81 9.57 1.53
N ASP A 501 33.21 10.84 1.40
CA ASP A 501 34.10 11.50 2.36
C ASP A 501 33.46 11.57 3.75
N GLY A 502 32.17 11.92 3.81
CA GLY A 502 31.40 11.92 5.05
C GLY A 502 31.31 10.54 5.70
N HIS A 503 31.00 9.51 4.91
CA HIS A 503 30.95 8.11 5.35
C HIS A 503 32.30 7.62 5.88
N THR A 504 33.34 7.77 5.06
CA THR A 504 34.71 7.34 5.38
C THR A 504 35.23 8.06 6.61
N GLY A 505 35.07 9.38 6.67
CA GLY A 505 35.51 10.20 7.79
C GLY A 505 34.78 9.88 9.11
N TYR A 506 33.52 9.45 9.06
CA TYR A 506 32.80 8.98 10.24
C TYR A 506 33.37 7.64 10.73
N TRP A 507 33.51 6.65 9.84
CA TRP A 507 33.91 5.29 10.23
C TRP A 507 35.39 5.17 10.61
N GLN A 508 36.26 5.98 10.01
CA GLN A 508 37.65 6.14 10.45
C GLN A 508 37.74 6.57 11.92
N LYS A 509 36.84 7.43 12.40
CA LYS A 509 36.82 7.92 13.78
C LYS A 509 36.26 6.90 14.78
N GLN A 510 35.41 5.97 14.34
CA GLN A 510 34.74 5.02 15.24
C GLN A 510 35.62 3.82 15.61
N SER A 511 36.30 3.20 14.65
CA SER A 511 37.11 2.02 14.95
C SER A 511 38.32 1.76 14.04
N GLY A 512 38.45 2.48 12.92
CA GLY A 512 39.53 2.24 11.95
C GLY A 512 39.57 0.80 11.40
N GLY A 513 38.46 0.06 11.48
CA GLY A 513 38.35 -1.33 11.03
C GLY A 513 38.56 -1.49 9.52
N PRO A 514 38.70 -2.73 9.02
CA PRO A 514 38.92 -3.03 7.61
C PRO A 514 37.62 -2.84 6.80
N TYR A 515 37.14 -1.61 6.72
CA TYR A 515 35.94 -1.25 5.97
C TYR A 515 36.16 -1.43 4.47
N GLU A 516 35.09 -1.77 3.77
CA GLU A 516 35.01 -1.97 2.33
C GLU A 516 34.31 -0.77 1.69
N HIS A 517 34.81 0.45 1.95
CA HIS A 517 34.19 1.72 1.50
C HIS A 517 33.92 1.80 -0.01
N TRP A 518 34.61 1.01 -0.82
CA TRP A 518 34.30 0.84 -2.25
C TRP A 518 32.85 0.37 -2.47
N ARG A 519 32.27 -0.43 -1.57
CA ARG A 519 30.87 -0.85 -1.61
C ARG A 519 29.92 0.32 -1.47
N PHE A 520 30.24 1.27 -0.59
CA PHE A 520 29.46 2.50 -0.45
C PHE A 520 29.45 3.26 -1.77
N ALA A 521 30.62 3.45 -2.39
CA ALA A 521 30.73 4.12 -3.67
C ALA A 521 29.94 3.39 -4.78
N GLU A 522 30.05 2.06 -4.86
CA GLU A 522 29.25 1.27 -5.82
C GLU A 522 27.74 1.40 -5.59
N GLY A 523 27.29 1.28 -4.34
CA GLY A 523 25.87 1.44 -3.98
C GLY A 523 25.35 2.82 -4.37
N PHE A 524 26.11 3.88 -4.07
CA PHE A 524 25.75 5.26 -4.41
C PHE A 524 25.61 5.44 -5.92
N ASN A 525 26.60 4.98 -6.69
CA ASN A 525 26.57 5.08 -8.14
C ASN A 525 25.43 4.28 -8.77
N LEU A 526 25.14 3.09 -8.25
CA LEU A 526 24.03 2.28 -8.75
C LEU A 526 22.68 2.94 -8.47
N ALA A 527 22.45 3.49 -7.27
CA ALA A 527 21.23 4.21 -6.97
C ALA A 527 21.00 5.42 -7.89
N TRP A 528 22.07 6.15 -8.21
CA TRP A 528 22.02 7.25 -9.17
C TRP A 528 21.68 6.75 -10.59
N ASN A 529 22.32 5.68 -11.04
CA ASN A 529 22.08 5.08 -12.35
C ASN A 529 20.67 4.52 -12.48
N ASP A 530 20.15 3.87 -11.43
CA ASP A 530 18.77 3.39 -11.38
C ASP A 530 17.80 4.56 -11.47
N SER A 531 18.02 5.63 -10.71
CA SER A 531 17.17 6.82 -10.74
C SER A 531 17.14 7.46 -12.14
N LEU A 532 18.29 7.52 -12.82
CA LEU A 532 18.36 7.92 -14.24
C LEU A 532 17.62 6.93 -15.15
N GLY A 533 17.71 5.63 -14.88
CA GLY A 533 16.99 4.58 -15.64
C GLY A 533 15.47 4.76 -15.59
N PHE A 534 14.93 5.07 -14.42
CA PHE A 534 13.50 5.38 -14.25
C PHE A 534 13.12 6.63 -15.07
N MET A 535 13.88 7.72 -14.94
CA MET A 535 13.64 8.97 -15.66
C MET A 535 13.78 8.83 -17.19
N LYS A 536 14.69 7.97 -17.67
CA LYS A 536 14.87 7.71 -19.10
C LYS A 536 13.68 7.00 -19.73
N ALA A 537 12.90 6.26 -18.95
CA ALA A 537 11.67 5.63 -19.43
C ALA A 537 10.50 6.62 -19.54
N ASP A 538 10.43 7.60 -18.63
CA ASP A 538 9.52 8.74 -18.64
C ASP A 538 10.05 9.79 -17.66
N GLU A 539 10.13 11.06 -18.06
CA GLU A 539 10.73 12.12 -17.22
C GLU A 539 9.99 12.34 -15.89
N SER A 540 8.73 11.90 -15.78
CA SER A 540 7.92 11.98 -14.56
C SER A 540 8.22 10.85 -13.58
N ASN A 541 8.89 9.77 -14.02
CA ASN A 541 9.20 8.63 -13.16
C ASN A 541 10.26 8.99 -12.12
N GLU A 542 9.95 8.65 -10.87
CA GLU A 542 10.88 8.65 -9.75
C GLU A 542 10.73 7.34 -9.00
N ILE A 543 11.78 6.88 -8.32
CA ILE A 543 11.68 5.71 -7.43
C ILE A 543 10.82 6.11 -6.21
N GLY A 544 9.67 5.45 -6.05
CA GLY A 544 8.74 5.67 -4.94
C GLY A 544 9.02 4.74 -3.77
N PHE A 545 9.21 3.45 -4.05
CA PHE A 545 9.44 2.39 -3.05
C PHE A 545 10.92 2.27 -2.70
N ILE A 546 11.49 3.37 -2.21
CA ILE A 546 12.94 3.56 -2.04
C ILE A 546 13.62 2.45 -1.22
N GLY A 547 13.00 1.99 -0.13
CA GLY A 547 13.61 0.97 0.72
C GLY A 547 13.47 -0.45 0.16
N GLN A 548 12.37 -0.77 -0.55
CA GLN A 548 12.25 -2.07 -1.20
C GLN A 548 13.24 -2.21 -2.35
N TRP A 549 13.36 -1.16 -3.17
CA TRP A 549 14.29 -1.17 -4.28
C TRP A 549 15.76 -1.23 -3.79
N ALA A 550 16.10 -0.46 -2.75
CA ALA A 550 17.41 -0.55 -2.11
C ALA A 550 17.71 -1.96 -1.57
N LYS A 551 16.73 -2.62 -0.92
CA LYS A 551 16.87 -4.01 -0.45
C LYS A 551 17.06 -4.99 -1.60
N ALA A 552 16.33 -4.83 -2.70
CA ALA A 552 16.47 -5.69 -3.88
C ALA A 552 17.88 -5.57 -4.49
N ARG A 553 18.37 -4.34 -4.67
CA ARG A 553 19.74 -4.08 -5.15
C ARG A 553 20.82 -4.55 -4.18
N THR A 554 20.59 -4.41 -2.88
CA THR A 554 21.50 -4.92 -1.85
C THR A 554 21.58 -6.44 -1.86
N ALA A 555 20.46 -7.13 -2.06
CA ALA A 555 20.43 -8.59 -2.20
C ALA A 555 21.19 -9.05 -3.46
N ALA A 556 21.00 -8.37 -4.59
CA ALA A 556 21.75 -8.64 -5.82
C ALA A 556 23.27 -8.44 -5.62
N HIS A 557 23.68 -7.36 -4.95
CA HIS A 557 25.09 -7.11 -4.62
C HIS A 557 25.67 -8.17 -3.68
N ALA A 558 24.93 -8.58 -2.65
CA ALA A 558 25.35 -9.62 -1.72
C ALA A 558 25.57 -10.95 -2.44
N GLN A 559 24.71 -11.28 -3.41
CA GLN A 559 24.86 -12.48 -4.23
C GLN A 559 26.09 -12.41 -5.15
N ALA A 560 26.34 -11.26 -5.79
CA ALA A 560 27.41 -11.09 -6.76
C ALA A 560 28.81 -10.89 -6.13
N LYS A 561 28.88 -10.10 -5.05
CA LYS A 561 30.14 -9.60 -4.48
C LYS A 561 30.23 -9.77 -2.96
N GLY A 562 29.30 -10.51 -2.33
CA GLY A 562 29.19 -10.56 -0.87
C GLY A 562 29.88 -11.74 -0.19
N GLN A 563 30.41 -12.70 -0.94
CA GLN A 563 31.04 -13.90 -0.37
C GLN A 563 32.18 -13.53 0.59
N GLY A 564 32.06 -13.92 1.86
CA GLY A 564 33.06 -13.70 2.90
C GLY A 564 33.08 -12.28 3.51
N SER A 565 32.19 -11.38 3.09
CA SER A 565 32.12 -10.01 3.61
C SER A 565 31.09 -9.85 4.73
N ASN A 566 31.46 -9.06 5.75
CA ASN A 566 30.54 -8.58 6.80
C ASN A 566 30.10 -7.12 6.56
N PHE A 567 30.44 -6.54 5.42
CA PHE A 567 30.29 -5.10 5.12
C PHE A 567 29.28 -4.82 4.01
N ILE A 568 28.35 -5.73 3.74
CA ILE A 568 27.24 -5.52 2.78
C ILE A 568 26.41 -4.28 3.14
N TRP A 569 26.30 -3.97 4.42
CA TRP A 569 25.61 -2.77 4.90
C TRP A 569 26.21 -1.46 4.34
N GLU A 570 27.50 -1.42 3.99
CA GLU A 570 28.11 -0.24 3.36
C GLU A 570 27.53 0.02 1.97
N PHE A 571 27.23 -1.04 1.21
CA PHE A 571 26.53 -0.92 -0.07
C PHE A 571 25.12 -0.37 0.13
N GLU A 572 24.36 -0.93 1.07
CA GLU A 572 22.99 -0.47 1.33
C GLU A 572 22.96 1.00 1.76
N GLN A 573 23.88 1.42 2.63
CA GLN A 573 24.03 2.82 3.02
C GLN A 573 24.42 3.71 1.84
N GLY A 574 25.38 3.27 1.02
CA GLY A 574 25.76 3.97 -0.21
C GLY A 574 24.57 4.15 -1.15
N TYR A 575 23.79 3.09 -1.34
CA TYR A 575 22.59 3.09 -2.17
C TYR A 575 21.52 4.07 -1.66
N GLN A 576 21.23 4.03 -0.36
CA GLN A 576 20.29 4.97 0.27
C GLN A 576 20.76 6.43 0.12
N GLN A 577 22.05 6.70 0.36
CA GLN A 577 22.61 8.03 0.17
C GLN A 577 22.63 8.46 -1.30
N GLY A 578 22.82 7.54 -2.25
CA GLY A 578 22.71 7.80 -3.67
C GLY A 578 21.29 8.23 -4.08
N LEU A 579 20.25 7.57 -3.57
CA LEU A 579 18.86 7.99 -3.79
C LEU A 579 18.58 9.39 -3.21
N MET A 580 19.09 9.68 -2.01
CA MET A 580 18.94 10.99 -1.37
C MET A 580 19.68 12.09 -2.13
N GLY A 581 20.93 11.82 -2.54
CA GLY A 581 21.75 12.73 -3.32
C GLY A 581 21.13 13.02 -4.69
N PHE A 582 20.62 11.99 -5.37
CA PHE A 582 19.91 12.15 -6.62
C PHE A 582 18.67 13.06 -6.46
N ARG A 583 17.82 12.79 -5.46
CA ARG A 583 16.60 13.58 -5.23
C ARG A 583 16.91 15.03 -4.84
N ALA A 584 17.99 15.28 -4.11
CA ALA A 584 18.46 16.63 -3.80
C ALA A 584 18.98 17.38 -5.05
N ALA A 585 19.55 16.66 -6.01
CA ALA A 585 20.02 17.23 -7.27
C ALA A 585 18.89 17.38 -8.31
N LEU A 586 17.82 16.58 -8.21
CA LEU A 586 16.78 16.40 -9.22
C LEU A 586 16.06 17.70 -9.60
N TYR A 587 15.76 18.55 -8.63
CA TYR A 587 14.94 19.74 -8.83
C TYR A 587 15.81 21.00 -9.00
N ARG A 588 15.31 21.96 -9.79
CA ARG A 588 15.93 23.27 -10.02
C ARG A 588 15.79 24.21 -8.82
#